data_AF-A0A1J3CSH6-F1
#
_entry.id   AF-A0A1J3CSH6-F1
#
_cell.length_a   1.000
_cell.length_b   1.000
_cell.length_c   1.000
_cell.angle_alpha   90.00
_cell.angle_beta   90.00
_cell.angle_gamma   90.00
#
_symmetry.space_group_name_H-M   'P 1'
#
loop_
_entity.id
_entity.type
_entity.pdbx_description
1 polymer ?
#
loop_
_entity_poly.entity_id
_entity_poly.type
_entity_poly.pdbx_seq_one_letter_code
_entity_poly.pdbx_strand_id
1 'polypeptide(L)'
;KCGGTYSTQEFNFKTPPSQFPIKFAVAGDLGTTEWTQSTLDHLSKWEHDVFVLPGDLSYADFIQPVWDTFGRLVQPLASRRPWMVTQGNHEVERIPLLHRQSFTAYNHRWRMPFEESGSTSNLYYSFNVFGVHFIMLGSYTDFQPG
;
A
#
# COMPACT_ATOMS: atom_id res chain seq x y z
N LYS A 1 22.79 -0.88 -7.50
CA LYS A 1 22.12 -0.86 -6.16
C LYS A 1 20.97 0.12 -6.24
N CYS A 2 19.76 -0.28 -5.87
CA CYS A 2 18.64 0.64 -5.70
C CYS A 2 18.65 1.08 -4.23
N GLY A 3 18.98 2.34 -3.99
CA GLY A 3 19.32 2.88 -2.67
C GLY A 3 20.52 3.82 -2.80
N GLY A 4 20.47 4.96 -2.11
CA GLY A 4 21.55 5.96 -2.19
C GLY A 4 22.92 5.37 -1.81
N THR A 5 23.98 6.09 -2.15
CA THR A 5 25.39 5.68 -1.90
C THR A 5 25.70 5.34 -0.45
N TYR A 6 24.86 5.76 0.50
CA TYR A 6 25.00 5.51 1.93
C TYR A 6 24.17 4.33 2.47
N SER A 7 23.35 3.67 1.64
CA SER A 7 22.54 2.53 2.07
C SER A 7 23.35 1.23 2.05
N THR A 8 23.62 0.67 3.22
CA THR A 8 24.30 -0.63 3.38
C THR A 8 23.33 -1.80 3.51
N GLN A 9 22.03 -1.54 3.70
CA GLN A 9 21.03 -2.57 3.89
C GLN A 9 20.65 -3.23 2.57
N GLU A 10 20.73 -4.56 2.53
CA GLU A 10 20.28 -5.38 1.41
C GLU A 10 18.93 -6.02 1.73
N PHE A 11 18.08 -6.11 0.70
CA PHE A 11 16.74 -6.70 0.80
C PHE A 11 16.55 -7.73 -0.31
N ASN A 12 15.59 -8.62 -0.10
CA ASN A 12 15.22 -9.66 -1.04
C ASN A 12 13.69 -9.80 -1.06
N PHE A 13 13.13 -9.88 -2.26
CA PHE A 13 11.69 -10.01 -2.47
C PHE A 13 11.38 -11.34 -3.17
N LYS A 14 10.20 -11.90 -2.92
CA LYS A 14 9.69 -13.09 -3.62
C LYS A 14 8.50 -12.69 -4.49
N THR A 15 8.57 -12.94 -5.79
CA THR A 15 7.39 -12.82 -6.67
C THR A 15 6.34 -13.89 -6.32
N PRO A 16 5.04 -13.63 -6.52
CA PRO A 16 4.01 -14.65 -6.34
C PRO A 16 4.23 -15.88 -7.24
N PRO A 17 3.76 -17.07 -6.85
CA PRO A 17 3.93 -18.27 -7.65
C PRO A 17 3.10 -18.21 -8.95
N SER A 18 3.61 -18.84 -9.99
CA SER A 18 2.90 -19.04 -11.27
C SER A 18 2.10 -20.35 -11.29
N GLN A 19 1.59 -20.77 -10.13
CA GLN A 19 0.78 -21.97 -9.95
C GLN A 19 -0.09 -21.83 -8.70
N PHE A 20 -1.20 -22.57 -8.65
CA PHE A 20 -2.01 -22.66 -7.44
C PHE A 20 -1.43 -23.68 -6.44
N PRO A 21 -1.69 -23.51 -5.13
CA PRO A 21 -2.46 -22.43 -4.50
C PRO A 21 -1.65 -21.13 -4.33
N ILE A 22 -2.36 -19.99 -4.36
CA ILE A 22 -1.82 -18.66 -4.03
C ILE A 22 -2.48 -18.19 -2.75
N LYS A 23 -1.70 -17.65 -1.81
CA LYS A 23 -2.21 -17.21 -0.51
C LYS A 23 -2.19 -15.69 -0.43
N PHE A 24 -3.36 -15.09 -0.23
CA PHE A 24 -3.51 -13.65 -0.04
C PHE A 24 -3.80 -13.36 1.43
N ALA A 25 -3.05 -12.43 2.01
CA ALA A 25 -3.39 -11.82 3.29
C ALA A 25 -4.11 -10.50 3.03
N VAL A 26 -5.13 -10.20 3.83
CA VAL A 26 -5.92 -8.97 3.70
C VAL A 26 -6.14 -8.37 5.08
N ALA A 27 -5.86 -7.08 5.25
CA ALA A 27 -6.25 -6.28 6.40
C ALA A 27 -6.44 -4.83 5.94
N GLY A 28 -7.31 -4.07 6.61
CA GLY A 28 -7.48 -2.63 6.42
C GLY A 28 -6.97 -1.86 7.63
N ASP A 29 -6.94 -0.53 7.52
CA ASP A 29 -7.00 0.35 8.71
C ASP A 29 -5.84 0.09 9.69
N LEU A 30 -4.61 0.00 9.16
CA LEU A 30 -3.47 -0.44 9.95
C LEU A 30 -3.05 0.61 11.00
N GLY A 31 -2.76 1.84 10.57
CA GLY A 31 -2.22 2.89 11.43
C GLY A 31 -0.84 2.59 12.01
N THR A 32 -0.51 3.22 13.14
CA THR A 32 0.82 3.11 13.78
C THR A 32 0.74 2.80 15.28
N THR A 33 -0.24 2.00 15.69
CA THR A 33 -0.49 1.66 17.10
C THR A 33 0.18 0.35 17.51
N GLU A 34 0.12 -0.01 18.80
CA GLU A 34 0.54 -1.33 19.28
C GLU A 34 -0.30 -2.48 18.68
N TRP A 35 -1.56 -2.21 18.35
CA TRP A 35 -2.43 -3.17 17.65
C TRP A 35 -1.98 -3.39 16.22
N THR A 36 -1.44 -2.36 15.56
CA THR A 36 -0.78 -2.50 14.27
C THR A 36 0.37 -3.48 14.37
N GLN A 37 1.24 -3.34 15.38
CA GLN A 37 2.35 -4.27 15.60
C GLN A 37 1.83 -5.70 15.82
N SER A 38 0.79 -5.88 16.63
CA SER A 38 0.16 -7.19 16.81
C SER A 38 -0.35 -7.78 15.49
N THR A 39 -1.03 -6.99 14.65
CA THR A 39 -1.51 -7.43 13.32
C THR A 39 -0.35 -7.82 12.41
N LEU A 40 0.73 -7.03 12.37
CA LEU A 40 1.93 -7.33 11.59
C LEU A 40 2.63 -8.59 12.11
N ASP A 41 2.66 -8.81 13.42
CA ASP A 41 3.22 -10.01 14.02
C ASP A 41 2.42 -11.26 13.62
N HIS A 42 1.09 -11.20 13.61
CA HIS A 42 0.25 -12.27 13.08
C HIS A 42 0.48 -12.50 11.59
N LEU A 43 0.57 -11.42 10.80
CA LEU A 43 0.86 -11.47 9.37
C LEU A 43 2.22 -12.12 9.09
N SER A 44 3.22 -11.86 9.93
CA SER A 44 4.57 -12.43 9.80
C SER A 44 4.63 -13.94 10.05
N LYS A 45 3.73 -14.46 10.91
CA LYS A 45 3.66 -15.89 11.27
C LYS A 45 2.94 -16.72 10.22
N TRP A 46 2.11 -16.08 9.38
CA TRP A 46 1.39 -16.76 8.31
C TRP A 46 2.10 -16.65 6.96
N GLU A 47 2.35 -17.79 6.33
CA GLU A 47 2.93 -17.83 4.99
C GLU A 47 1.89 -17.42 3.94
N HIS A 48 2.08 -16.25 3.34
CA HIS A 48 1.27 -15.69 2.25
C HIS A 48 2.18 -15.23 1.11
N ASP A 49 1.63 -15.03 -0.08
CA ASP A 49 2.38 -14.61 -1.26
C ASP A 49 2.23 -13.11 -1.54
N VAL A 50 1.05 -12.55 -1.25
CA VAL A 50 0.70 -11.15 -1.47
C VAL A 50 -0.10 -10.63 -0.28
N PHE A 51 0.15 -9.39 0.13
CA PHE A 51 -0.67 -8.68 1.10
C PHE A 51 -1.47 -7.58 0.42
N VAL A 52 -2.77 -7.51 0.71
CA VAL A 52 -3.69 -6.50 0.18
C VAL A 52 -4.17 -5.62 1.33
N LEU A 53 -3.97 -4.30 1.21
CA LEU A 53 -4.30 -3.30 2.22
C LEU A 53 -5.22 -2.22 1.62
N PRO A 54 -6.55 -2.35 1.73
CA PRO A 54 -7.48 -1.50 1.00
C PRO A 54 -7.82 -0.20 1.75
N GLY A 55 -6.82 0.67 1.95
CA GLY A 55 -7.01 2.02 2.49
C GLY A 55 -6.65 2.20 3.96
N ASP A 56 -6.61 3.48 4.37
CA ASP A 56 -6.32 3.96 5.72
C ASP A 56 -5.01 3.37 6.26
N LEU A 57 -3.91 3.77 5.63
CA LEU A 57 -2.59 3.17 5.81
C LEU A 57 -1.99 3.63 7.14
N SER A 58 -1.64 4.91 7.26
CA SER A 58 -0.85 5.41 8.38
C SER A 58 -1.65 6.19 9.42
N TYR A 59 -2.87 6.65 9.08
CA TYR A 59 -3.60 7.66 9.87
C TYR A 59 -2.71 8.87 10.21
N ALA A 60 -1.94 9.34 9.22
CA ALA A 60 -1.04 10.47 9.45
C ALA A 60 -1.82 11.76 9.67
N ASP A 61 -3.00 11.91 9.04
CA ASP A 61 -3.94 12.99 9.26
C ASP A 61 -3.24 14.34 9.38
N PHE A 62 -2.53 14.70 8.30
CA PHE A 62 -1.76 15.93 8.15
C PHE A 62 -0.43 15.98 8.93
N ILE A 63 -0.17 15.07 9.88
CA ILE A 63 1.10 14.95 10.61
C ILE A 63 2.07 14.08 9.81
N GLN A 64 2.69 14.68 8.78
CA GLN A 64 3.50 13.97 7.78
C GLN A 64 4.60 13.02 8.31
N PRO A 65 5.30 13.30 9.44
CA PRO A 65 6.26 12.35 9.99
C PRO A 65 5.68 10.98 10.37
N VAL A 66 4.36 10.88 10.57
CA VAL A 66 3.67 9.61 10.83
C VAL A 66 3.77 8.67 9.62
N TRP A 67 3.76 9.18 8.39
CA TRP A 67 4.01 8.36 7.19
C TRP A 67 5.39 7.71 7.22
N ASP A 68 6.41 8.41 7.70
CA ASP A 68 7.77 7.87 7.82
C ASP A 68 7.85 6.82 8.93
N THR A 69 7.12 7.02 10.03
CA THR A 69 6.99 6.03 11.10
C THR A 69 6.27 4.78 10.61
N PHE A 70 5.16 4.93 9.88
CA PHE A 70 4.43 3.82 9.25
C PHE A 70 5.33 3.04 8.27
N GLY A 71 6.04 3.76 7.38
CA GLY A 71 6.98 3.14 6.45
C GLY A 71 8.06 2.32 7.15
N ARG A 72 8.66 2.85 8.21
CA ARG A 72 9.64 2.12 9.04
C ARG A 72 9.03 0.92 9.75
N LEU A 73 7.78 1.03 10.22
CA LEU A 73 7.06 -0.03 10.91
C LEU A 73 6.75 -1.22 9.98
N VAL A 74 6.29 -0.96 8.75
CA VAL A 74 5.91 -2.02 7.80
C VAL A 74 7.07 -2.56 6.97
N GLN A 75 8.19 -1.83 6.87
CA GLN A 75 9.37 -2.20 6.07
C GLN A 75 9.79 -3.67 6.21
N PRO A 76 9.88 -4.27 7.42
CA PRO A 76 10.35 -5.65 7.56
C PRO A 76 9.50 -6.68 6.81
N LEU A 77 8.22 -6.39 6.57
CA LEU A 77 7.30 -7.24 5.82
C LEU A 77 7.16 -6.77 4.37
N ALA A 78 6.98 -5.47 4.15
CA ALA A 78 6.79 -4.88 2.82
C ALA A 78 8.01 -5.03 1.90
N SER A 79 9.22 -5.18 2.45
CA SER A 79 10.43 -5.41 1.65
C SER A 79 10.55 -6.85 1.12
N ARG A 80 9.71 -7.79 1.58
CA ARG A 80 9.86 -9.23 1.30
C ARG A 80 8.83 -9.80 0.33
N ARG A 81 7.64 -9.19 0.28
CA ARG A 81 6.49 -9.64 -0.52
C ARG A 81 5.73 -8.42 -1.05
N PRO A 82 5.03 -8.54 -2.19
CA PRO A 82 4.22 -7.45 -2.71
C PRO A 82 3.12 -7.02 -1.73
N TRP A 83 3.04 -5.71 -1.52
CA TRP A 83 1.94 -5.04 -0.82
C TRP A 83 1.13 -4.27 -1.86
N MET A 84 -0.15 -4.62 -2.00
CA MET A 84 -1.07 -4.01 -2.95
C MET A 84 -2.05 -3.15 -2.16
N VAL A 85 -1.96 -1.83 -2.30
CA VAL A 85 -2.66 -0.89 -1.43
C VAL A 85 -3.62 0.00 -2.23
N THR A 86 -4.78 0.34 -1.68
CA THR A 86 -5.59 1.46 -2.20
C THR A 86 -5.65 2.60 -1.19
N GLN A 87 -6.29 3.69 -1.55
CA GLN A 87 -6.52 4.84 -0.68
C GLN A 87 -7.81 4.67 0.15
N GLY A 88 -7.85 5.27 1.33
CA GLY A 88 -9.04 5.53 2.14
C GLY A 88 -9.21 7.03 2.43
N ASN A 89 -10.13 7.39 3.32
CA ASN A 89 -10.38 8.80 3.64
C ASN A 89 -9.19 9.45 4.35
N HIS A 90 -8.43 8.67 5.13
CA HIS A 90 -7.28 9.20 5.86
C HIS A 90 -6.12 9.60 4.92
N GLU A 91 -6.10 9.11 3.68
CA GLU A 91 -5.14 9.54 2.67
C GLU A 91 -5.52 10.84 1.95
N VAL A 92 -6.75 11.36 2.11
CA VAL A 92 -7.22 12.55 1.38
C VAL A 92 -6.34 13.76 1.69
N GLU A 93 -6.00 13.96 2.97
CA GLU A 93 -5.07 14.99 3.51
C GLU A 93 -5.15 16.39 2.87
N ARG A 94 -6.33 16.81 2.41
CA ARG A 94 -6.54 18.12 1.77
C ARG A 94 -6.82 19.19 2.81
N ILE A 95 -6.02 20.27 2.79
CA ILE A 95 -6.20 21.45 3.64
C ILE A 95 -6.73 22.61 2.77
N PRO A 96 -7.95 23.11 3.04
CA PRO A 96 -8.46 24.28 2.33
C PRO A 96 -7.45 25.42 2.31
N LEU A 97 -7.21 25.99 1.13
CA LEU A 97 -6.29 27.11 0.87
C LEU A 97 -4.78 26.83 1.06
N LEU A 98 -4.37 25.87 1.90
CA LEU A 98 -2.96 25.57 2.16
C LEU A 98 -2.43 24.38 1.35
N HIS A 99 -3.23 23.33 1.18
CA HIS A 99 -2.88 22.14 0.43
C HIS A 99 -4.11 21.58 -0.29
N ARG A 100 -4.32 22.01 -1.55
CA ARG A 100 -5.56 21.73 -2.28
C ARG A 100 -5.57 20.38 -3.01
N GLN A 101 -4.40 19.78 -3.21
CA GLN A 101 -4.28 18.48 -3.85
C GLN A 101 -4.58 17.39 -2.81
N SER A 102 -5.44 16.44 -3.15
CA SER A 102 -5.70 15.27 -2.30
C SER A 102 -4.71 14.14 -2.60
N PHE A 103 -4.51 13.24 -1.64
CA PHE A 103 -3.71 12.02 -1.81
C PHE A 103 -2.24 12.24 -2.14
N THR A 104 -1.69 13.44 -1.87
CA THR A 104 -0.29 13.74 -2.18
C THR A 104 0.66 12.78 -1.48
N ALA A 105 0.53 12.57 -0.16
CA ALA A 105 1.40 11.65 0.57
C ALA A 105 1.28 10.21 0.05
N TYR A 106 0.05 9.71 -0.15
CA TYR A 106 -0.21 8.38 -0.71
C TYR A 106 0.46 8.20 -2.07
N ASN A 107 0.22 9.11 -3.03
CA ASN A 107 0.76 9.01 -4.40
C ASN A 107 2.28 9.10 -4.47
N HIS A 108 2.92 9.84 -3.54
CA HIS A 108 4.38 9.96 -3.51
C HIS A 108 5.09 8.82 -2.77
N ARG A 109 4.39 8.10 -1.89
CA ARG A 109 4.99 7.04 -1.04
C ARG A 109 4.62 5.63 -1.48
N TRP A 110 3.44 5.45 -2.07
CA TRP A 110 2.87 4.16 -2.43
C TRP A 110 2.41 4.15 -3.89
N ARG A 111 3.35 3.86 -4.80
CA ARG A 111 3.08 3.78 -6.24
C ARG A 111 2.65 2.36 -6.62
N MET A 112 1.40 2.23 -7.05
CA MET A 112 0.77 1.00 -7.52
C MET A 112 0.83 0.89 -9.05
N PRO A 113 0.58 -0.30 -9.64
CA PRO A 113 0.74 -0.52 -11.09
C PRO A 113 -0.44 0.03 -11.90
N PHE A 114 -0.80 1.30 -11.69
CA PHE A 114 -1.97 1.90 -12.35
C PHE A 114 -1.76 2.09 -13.84
N GLU A 115 -0.56 2.50 -14.26
CA GLU A 115 -0.21 2.69 -15.68
C GLU A 115 -0.23 1.35 -16.43
N GLU A 116 0.35 0.30 -15.84
CA GLU A 116 0.39 -1.06 -16.39
C GLU A 116 -1.01 -1.69 -16.49
N SER A 117 -1.93 -1.25 -15.63
CA SER A 117 -3.33 -1.67 -15.65
C SER A 117 -4.20 -0.91 -16.66
N GLY A 118 -3.64 0.12 -17.31
CA GLY A 118 -4.39 1.03 -18.20
C GLY A 118 -5.25 2.06 -17.46
N SER A 119 -5.06 2.21 -16.15
CA SER A 119 -5.70 3.26 -15.36
C SER A 119 -4.95 4.59 -15.51
N THR A 120 -5.68 5.69 -15.34
CA THR A 120 -5.14 7.05 -15.33
C THR A 120 -4.78 7.55 -13.93
N SER A 121 -5.04 6.75 -12.89
CA SER A 121 -4.91 7.18 -11.50
C SER A 121 -4.37 6.08 -10.60
N ASN A 122 -3.43 6.43 -9.73
CA ASN A 122 -2.92 5.53 -8.68
C ASN A 122 -4.00 5.16 -7.63
N LEU A 123 -5.14 5.86 -7.62
CA LEU A 123 -6.23 5.64 -6.67
C LEU A 123 -7.17 4.48 -7.06
N TYR A 124 -7.07 3.98 -8.29
CA TYR A 124 -7.81 2.82 -8.77
C TYR A 124 -7.03 2.12 -9.88
N TYR A 125 -6.88 0.81 -9.80
CA TYR A 125 -6.04 0.06 -10.73
C TYR A 125 -6.39 -1.42 -10.68
N SER A 126 -5.82 -2.21 -11.59
CA SER A 126 -5.90 -3.66 -11.53
C SER A 126 -4.52 -4.31 -11.58
N PHE A 127 -4.44 -5.57 -11.17
CA PHE A 127 -3.22 -6.37 -11.30
C PHE A 127 -3.57 -7.85 -11.35
N ASN A 128 -2.64 -8.64 -11.90
CA ASN A 128 -2.80 -10.08 -12.02
C ASN A 128 -1.82 -10.80 -11.10
N VAL A 129 -2.32 -11.81 -10.39
CA VAL A 129 -1.51 -12.78 -9.65
C VAL A 129 -1.98 -14.16 -10.09
N PHE A 130 -1.18 -14.81 -10.93
CA PHE A 130 -1.44 -16.10 -11.59
C PHE A 130 -2.91 -16.59 -11.55
N GLY A 131 -3.65 -16.36 -12.63
CA GLY A 131 -5.05 -16.80 -12.73
C GLY A 131 -6.06 -16.02 -11.90
N VAL A 132 -5.63 -15.08 -11.04
CA VAL A 132 -6.49 -14.16 -10.29
C VAL A 132 -6.30 -12.74 -10.79
N HIS A 133 -7.41 -12.06 -11.13
CA HIS A 133 -7.45 -10.65 -11.52
C HIS A 133 -8.03 -9.82 -10.38
N PHE A 134 -7.23 -8.91 -9.82
CA PHE A 134 -7.66 -7.96 -8.79
C PHE A 134 -8.01 -6.63 -9.40
N ILE A 135 -9.13 -6.04 -8.95
CA ILE A 135 -9.51 -4.66 -9.24
C ILE A 135 -9.56 -3.90 -7.91
N MET A 136 -8.70 -2.92 -7.75
CA MET A 136 -8.65 -2.02 -6.60
C MET A 136 -9.41 -0.75 -6.98
N LEU A 137 -10.59 -0.55 -6.41
CA LEU A 137 -11.41 0.63 -6.64
C LEU A 137 -11.13 1.70 -5.59
N GLY A 138 -11.30 2.97 -5.96
CA GLY A 138 -11.08 4.11 -5.08
C GLY A 138 -12.39 4.75 -4.63
N SER A 139 -12.78 4.56 -3.36
CA SER A 139 -14.03 5.10 -2.80
C SER A 139 -14.08 6.64 -2.73
N TYR A 140 -12.94 7.33 -2.85
CA TYR A 140 -12.83 8.78 -2.71
C TYR A 140 -12.33 9.45 -4.02
N THR A 141 -12.55 8.79 -5.15
CA THR A 141 -12.41 9.36 -6.49
C THR A 141 -13.78 9.48 -7.16
N ASP A 142 -13.85 10.10 -8.34
CA ASP A 142 -15.11 10.12 -9.09
C ASP A 142 -15.43 8.71 -9.61
N PHE A 143 -16.64 8.24 -9.33
CA PHE A 143 -17.15 6.93 -9.72
C PHE A 143 -18.54 7.01 -10.37
N GLN A 144 -19.00 8.22 -10.69
CA GLN A 144 -20.26 8.38 -11.41
C GLN A 144 -20.13 7.87 -12.85
N PRO A 145 -21.21 7.33 -13.44
CA PRO A 145 -21.26 7.08 -14.87
C PRO A 145 -21.00 8.38 -15.65
N GLY A 146 -20.12 8.33 -16.64
CA GLY A 146 -19.83 9.44 -17.56
C GLY A 146 -20.94 9.68 -18.58
#